data_AF-A0A2S0U403-F1
#
_entry.id   AF-A0A2S0U403-F1
#
_cell.length_a   1.000
_cell.length_b   1.000
_cell.length_c   1.000
_cell.angle_alpha   90.00
_cell.angle_beta   90.00
_cell.angle_gamma   90.00
#
_symmetry.space_group_name_H-M   'P 1'
#
loop_
_entity.id
_entity.type
_entity.pdbx_description
1 polymer ?
#
loop_
_entity_poly.entity_id
_entity_poly.type
_entity_poly.pdbx_seq_one_letter_code
_entity_poly.pdbx_strand_id
1 'polypeptide(L)'
;MENENIPQLSGNIEKDIRQGYTGGSTDMFIPYGENIKCYDVNSLYPSVMIDQDMPIGKPIKFSGDISKFEKDAFGFFKVKVNCPENIMHPILQIRYKSGSEIRTISPVGNWSMWIFSEEMYNALKYGYTFEILERYTFERGITFKNYVEFLYNLRLEYSKDNPLNLIAKILLNSFYGRFGMNEILLKYEIVSKEEFEKIEENLIKDFIELEDNVLVGLKTEESEDNSNVSIAIAAAITAYARIHMSKFKNNSKIRLFYTDTDSIYTDSEIDSSYVDPKLLGKLKLEYFCEKAIFLGPKIYCLKTKNGLIIKVKGLKDISSLTFDSFNHLLSKKTIKVSHKKWFRKISEGKITIKDQLYTIIMTENKRKLLSYNNFLLFRIN
;
A
#
# COMPACT_ATOMS: atom_id res chain seq x y z
N MET A 1 -15.24 -6.73 26.90
CA MET A 1 -14.35 -7.11 25.79
C MET A 1 -13.68 -8.38 26.25
N GLU A 2 -14.06 -9.53 25.68
CA GLU A 2 -13.21 -10.72 25.83
C GLU A 2 -11.81 -10.34 25.38
N ASN A 3 -10.76 -10.82 26.06
CA ASN A 3 -9.38 -10.53 25.71
C ASN A 3 -9.10 -11.13 24.32
N GLU A 4 -9.43 -10.40 23.26
CA GLU A 4 -8.97 -10.67 21.92
C GLU A 4 -7.45 -10.62 21.98
N ASN A 5 -6.85 -11.80 22.01
CA ASN A 5 -5.44 -12.01 22.33
C ASN A 5 -4.58 -11.63 21.12
N ILE A 6 -4.57 -10.34 20.76
CA ILE A 6 -3.80 -9.83 19.63
C ILE A 6 -2.31 -9.98 19.96
N PRO A 7 -1.52 -10.71 19.16
CA PRO A 7 -0.12 -10.95 19.45
C PRO A 7 0.69 -9.67 19.28
N GLN A 8 1.40 -9.28 20.34
CA GLN A 8 2.51 -8.34 20.28
C GLN A 8 3.77 -9.14 19.93
N LEU A 9 4.39 -8.81 18.81
CA LEU A 9 5.49 -9.58 18.23
C LEU A 9 6.76 -8.76 18.24
N SER A 10 7.85 -9.30 18.79
CA SER A 10 9.17 -8.68 18.75
C SER A 10 10.23 -9.65 18.18
N GLY A 11 11.45 -9.15 17.94
CA GLY A 11 12.57 -9.98 17.50
C GLY A 11 12.47 -10.50 16.05
N ASN A 12 12.82 -11.77 15.83
CA ASN A 12 12.93 -12.33 14.47
C ASN A 12 11.58 -12.55 13.80
N ILE A 13 10.56 -12.98 14.54
CA ILE A 13 9.22 -13.23 13.98
C ILE A 13 8.59 -11.93 13.44
N GLU A 14 8.76 -10.83 14.18
CA GLU A 14 8.34 -9.50 13.78
C GLU A 14 9.01 -9.10 12.46
N LYS A 15 10.36 -9.19 12.41
CA LYS A 15 11.16 -8.85 11.23
C LYS A 15 10.83 -9.71 10.02
N ASP A 16 10.57 -10.99 10.24
CA ASP A 16 10.17 -11.95 9.20
C ASP A 16 8.82 -11.58 8.60
N ILE A 17 7.79 -11.38 9.44
CA ILE A 17 6.46 -10.99 8.98
C ILE A 17 6.49 -9.61 8.31
N ARG A 18 7.28 -8.67 8.84
CA ARG A 18 7.45 -7.32 8.27
C ARG A 18 8.02 -7.33 6.85
N GLN A 19 8.82 -8.35 6.48
CA GLN A 19 9.30 -8.50 5.09
C GLN A 19 8.15 -8.78 4.11
N GLY A 20 7.12 -9.51 4.54
CA GLY A 20 5.89 -9.74 3.76
C GLY A 20 4.90 -8.58 3.82
N TYR A 21 5.04 -7.68 4.79
CA TYR A 21 4.13 -6.55 4.96
C TYR A 21 4.27 -5.51 3.84
N THR A 22 3.24 -5.42 3.01
CA THR A 22 3.12 -4.45 1.93
C THR A 22 1.75 -3.78 1.97
N GLY A 23 1.63 -2.56 1.42
CA GLY A 23 0.38 -1.78 1.45
C GLY A 23 -0.61 -2.17 0.35
N GLY A 24 -1.40 -1.21 -0.10
CA GLY A 24 -2.22 -1.35 -1.30
C GLY A 24 -1.37 -1.51 -2.56
N SER A 25 -1.89 -2.23 -3.55
CA SER A 25 -1.25 -2.35 -4.86
C SER A 25 -1.67 -1.19 -5.76
N THR A 26 -0.71 -0.59 -6.45
CA THR A 26 -0.95 0.47 -7.44
C THR A 26 -0.27 0.10 -8.75
N ASP A 27 -1.08 -0.18 -9.75
CA ASP A 27 -0.65 -0.77 -11.01
C ASP A 27 -1.33 -0.13 -12.22
N MET A 28 -0.63 -0.15 -13.35
CA MET A 28 -1.04 0.46 -14.62
C MET A 28 -0.78 -0.58 -15.71
N PHE A 29 -1.84 -0.98 -16.40
CA PHE A 29 -1.77 -2.07 -17.35
C PHE A 29 -1.88 -1.55 -18.78
N ILE A 30 -2.80 -0.61 -19.01
CA ILE A 30 -3.09 -0.03 -20.32
C ILE A 30 -3.02 1.50 -20.20
N PRO A 31 -2.18 2.16 -21.01
CA PRO A 31 -1.85 3.58 -20.84
C PRO A 31 -2.92 4.55 -21.36
N TYR A 32 -3.85 4.09 -22.21
CA TYR A 32 -4.93 4.92 -22.77
C TYR A 32 -6.23 4.12 -22.87
N GLY A 33 -7.36 4.76 -22.57
CA GLY A 33 -8.69 4.17 -22.76
C GLY A 33 -9.78 5.21 -23.01
N GLU A 34 -10.89 4.76 -23.58
CA GLU A 34 -12.10 5.57 -23.82
C GLU A 34 -13.29 4.94 -23.10
N ASN A 35 -14.28 5.74 -22.70
CA ASN A 35 -15.47 5.31 -21.96
C ASN A 35 -15.14 4.53 -20.66
N ILE A 36 -14.17 5.06 -19.90
CA ILE A 36 -13.66 4.43 -18.68
C ILE A 36 -14.56 4.74 -17.49
N LYS A 37 -14.94 3.70 -16.77
CA LYS A 37 -15.62 3.77 -15.49
C LYS A 37 -14.59 3.62 -14.37
N CYS A 38 -14.65 4.54 -13.43
CA CYS A 38 -13.79 4.57 -12.26
C CYS A 38 -14.61 4.14 -11.06
N TYR A 39 -14.29 2.98 -10.49
CA TYR A 39 -14.92 2.49 -9.28
C TYR A 39 -13.93 2.54 -8.12
N ASP A 40 -14.45 2.78 -6.92
CA ASP A 40 -13.71 2.78 -5.66
C ASP A 40 -14.43 1.89 -4.64
N VAL A 41 -13.71 1.05 -3.91
CA VAL A 41 -14.31 0.21 -2.87
C VAL A 41 -14.66 1.06 -1.66
N ASN A 42 -15.92 1.01 -1.22
CA ASN A 42 -16.36 1.67 0.00
C ASN A 42 -15.58 1.13 1.20
N SER A 43 -14.58 1.89 1.67
CA SER A 43 -13.78 1.58 2.86
C SER A 43 -13.16 0.16 2.83
N LEU A 44 -12.28 -0.09 1.85
CA LEU A 44 -11.66 -1.40 1.61
C LEU A 44 -11.05 -2.03 2.87
N TYR A 45 -10.12 -1.36 3.56
CA TYR A 45 -9.47 -1.94 4.75
C TYR A 45 -10.49 -2.23 5.88
N PRO A 46 -11.39 -1.31 6.25
CA PRO A 46 -12.47 -1.65 7.18
C PRO A 46 -13.34 -2.82 6.73
N SER A 47 -13.65 -2.94 5.44
CA SER A 47 -14.53 -4.01 4.93
C SER A 47 -13.98 -5.41 5.17
N VAL A 48 -12.66 -5.58 5.08
CA VAL A 48 -12.02 -6.88 5.33
C VAL A 48 -11.83 -7.14 6.83
N MET A 49 -12.00 -6.14 7.68
CA MET A 49 -11.83 -6.28 9.12
C MET A 49 -13.08 -6.82 9.84
N ILE A 50 -14.25 -6.86 9.16
CA ILE A 50 -15.50 -7.31 9.78
C ILE A 50 -15.55 -8.83 9.96
N ASP A 51 -15.34 -9.57 8.87
CA ASP A 51 -15.64 -11.01 8.83
C ASP A 51 -14.42 -11.87 8.44
N GLN A 52 -13.22 -11.30 8.32
CA GLN A 52 -12.01 -12.08 8.06
C GLN A 52 -11.33 -12.47 9.35
N ASP A 53 -10.82 -13.71 9.40
CA ASP A 53 -9.99 -14.19 10.49
C ASP A 53 -8.72 -13.35 10.59
N MET A 54 -8.43 -12.86 11.79
CA MET A 54 -7.19 -12.19 12.14
C MET A 54 -6.27 -13.14 12.91
N PRO A 55 -4.93 -13.01 12.77
CA PRO A 55 -3.97 -13.75 13.57
C PRO A 55 -4.06 -13.31 15.03
N ILE A 56 -4.57 -14.20 15.87
CA ILE A 56 -4.63 -14.04 17.33
C ILE A 56 -3.83 -15.14 18.03
N GLY A 57 -3.70 -15.04 19.34
CA GLY A 57 -3.00 -16.03 20.15
C GLY A 57 -1.48 -15.98 20.00
N LYS A 58 -0.81 -16.94 20.64
CA LYS A 58 0.66 -17.00 20.61
C LYS A 58 1.12 -17.69 19.32
N PRO A 59 2.04 -17.08 18.53
CA PRO A 59 2.54 -17.71 17.32
C PRO A 59 3.33 -18.98 17.61
N ILE A 60 3.19 -19.96 16.73
CA ILE A 60 3.97 -21.21 16.75
C ILE A 60 4.90 -21.20 15.54
N LYS A 61 6.22 -21.21 15.77
CA LYS A 61 7.23 -21.36 14.71
C LYS A 61 7.40 -22.83 14.35
N PHE A 62 7.42 -23.13 13.06
CA PHE A 62 7.84 -24.43 12.55
C PHE A 62 8.86 -24.24 11.42
N SER A 63 9.97 -24.97 11.53
CA SER A 63 11.03 -25.09 10.53
C SER A 63 11.37 -26.56 10.36
N GLY A 64 11.29 -27.12 9.16
CA GLY A 64 11.61 -28.53 8.91
C GLY A 64 10.74 -29.18 7.83
N ASP A 65 10.64 -30.51 7.88
CA ASP A 65 9.98 -31.36 6.87
C ASP A 65 8.51 -30.96 6.66
N ILE A 66 8.23 -30.52 5.43
CA ILE A 66 6.94 -30.00 4.96
C ILE A 66 5.92 -31.14 4.82
N SER A 67 6.32 -32.42 4.90
CA SER A 67 5.39 -33.56 4.93
C SER A 67 4.35 -33.47 6.06
N LYS A 68 4.63 -32.66 7.09
CA LYS A 68 3.72 -32.34 8.20
C LYS A 68 2.88 -31.07 7.97
N PHE A 69 2.81 -30.57 6.74
CA PHE A 69 2.04 -29.37 6.41
C PHE A 69 0.54 -29.65 6.53
N GLU A 70 -0.11 -28.92 7.43
CA GLU A 70 -1.56 -28.86 7.52
C GLU A 70 -2.08 -27.99 6.38
N LYS A 71 -2.94 -28.56 5.52
CA LYS A 71 -3.47 -27.90 4.33
C LYS A 71 -4.07 -26.51 4.61
N ASP A 72 -4.64 -26.34 5.80
CA ASP A 72 -5.38 -25.15 6.23
C ASP A 72 -4.64 -24.32 7.30
N ALA A 73 -3.32 -24.48 7.40
CA ALA A 73 -2.47 -23.74 8.31
C ALA A 73 -2.63 -22.21 8.13
N PHE A 74 -2.94 -21.53 9.23
CA PHE A 74 -3.18 -20.09 9.23
C PHE A 74 -1.99 -19.32 9.80
N GLY A 75 -1.46 -18.36 9.05
CA GLY A 75 -0.36 -17.52 9.50
C GLY A 75 0.53 -17.02 8.37
N PHE A 76 1.84 -16.99 8.60
CA PHE A 76 2.84 -16.41 7.69
C PHE A 76 3.89 -17.44 7.28
N PHE A 77 4.19 -17.49 5.99
CA PHE A 77 5.04 -18.49 5.37
C PHE A 77 6.18 -17.85 4.60
N LYS A 78 7.39 -18.36 4.78
CA LYS A 78 8.50 -18.11 3.88
C LYS A 78 8.41 -19.12 2.76
N VAL A 79 8.32 -18.64 1.53
CA VAL A 79 8.09 -19.49 0.36
C VAL A 79 9.02 -19.12 -0.79
N LYS A 80 9.38 -20.11 -1.61
CA LYS A 80 9.76 -19.84 -3.01
C LYS A 80 8.49 -19.83 -3.84
N VAL A 81 8.25 -18.73 -4.55
CA VAL A 81 7.10 -18.52 -5.41
C VAL A 81 7.49 -18.81 -6.84
N ASN A 82 6.63 -19.53 -7.55
CA ASN A 82 6.66 -19.63 -9.01
C ASN A 82 5.33 -19.09 -9.56
N CYS A 83 5.42 -17.94 -10.22
CA CYS A 83 4.30 -17.20 -10.81
C CYS A 83 4.20 -17.50 -12.32
N PRO A 84 3.01 -17.87 -12.83
CA PRO A 84 2.81 -18.13 -14.26
C PRO A 84 3.25 -16.94 -15.12
N GLU A 85 4.04 -17.21 -16.16
CA GLU A 85 4.54 -16.14 -17.05
C GLU A 85 3.43 -15.46 -17.86
N ASN A 86 2.28 -16.12 -18.04
CA ASN A 86 1.13 -15.64 -18.80
C ASN A 86 0.09 -14.88 -17.95
N ILE A 87 0.32 -14.67 -16.65
CA ILE A 87 -0.62 -13.93 -15.82
C ILE A 87 -0.65 -12.46 -16.23
N MET A 88 -1.82 -11.94 -16.61
CA MET A 88 -1.94 -10.54 -17.06
C MET A 88 -1.80 -9.55 -15.90
N HIS A 89 -2.33 -9.91 -14.73
CA HIS A 89 -2.36 -9.04 -13.56
C HIS A 89 -1.78 -9.76 -12.34
N PRO A 90 -0.43 -9.75 -12.16
CA PRO A 90 0.20 -10.34 -10.99
C PRO A 90 -0.36 -9.75 -9.69
N ILE A 91 -0.62 -10.61 -8.70
CA ILE A 91 -1.33 -10.22 -7.46
C ILE A 91 -0.45 -10.21 -6.22
N LEU A 92 0.70 -10.88 -6.26
CA LEU A 92 1.66 -10.88 -5.16
C LEU A 92 2.67 -9.77 -5.36
N GLN A 93 2.91 -8.99 -4.30
CA GLN A 93 3.81 -7.84 -4.35
C GLN A 93 4.95 -7.97 -3.35
N ILE A 94 6.11 -7.44 -3.73
CA ILE A 94 7.30 -7.37 -2.89
C ILE A 94 7.87 -5.95 -2.86
N ARG A 95 8.64 -5.66 -1.80
CA ARG A 95 9.51 -4.48 -1.77
C ARG A 95 10.83 -4.83 -2.46
N TYR A 96 11.04 -4.27 -3.63
CA TYR A 96 12.26 -4.42 -4.40
C TYR A 96 13.17 -3.21 -4.21
N LYS A 97 14.43 -3.46 -3.89
CA LYS A 97 15.46 -2.42 -3.75
C LYS A 97 16.20 -2.27 -5.07
N SER A 98 16.10 -1.10 -5.69
CA SER A 98 16.82 -0.74 -6.91
C SER A 98 17.79 0.39 -6.60
N GLY A 99 19.04 0.04 -6.28
CA GLY A 99 20.03 1.00 -5.78
C GLY A 99 19.63 1.53 -4.39
N SER A 100 19.48 2.85 -4.27
CA SER A 100 19.03 3.51 -3.03
C SER A 100 17.50 3.56 -2.88
N GLU A 101 16.73 3.27 -3.93
CA GLU A 101 15.27 3.35 -3.89
C GLU A 101 14.61 2.01 -3.55
N ILE A 102 13.61 2.06 -2.69
CA ILE A 102 12.70 0.92 -2.42
C ILE A 102 11.40 1.16 -3.18
N ARG A 103 10.99 0.16 -3.97
CA ARG A 103 9.77 0.21 -4.79
C ARG A 103 8.93 -1.03 -4.55
N THR A 104 7.61 -0.87 -4.52
CA THR A 104 6.69 -2.01 -4.49
C THR A 104 6.36 -2.44 -5.91
N ILE A 105 6.58 -3.71 -6.21
CA ILE A 105 6.36 -4.32 -7.54
C ILE A 105 5.59 -5.64 -7.39
N SER A 106 4.92 -6.06 -8.46
CA SER A 106 4.25 -7.36 -8.54
C SER A 106 4.91 -8.20 -9.64
N PRO A 107 5.93 -9.01 -9.30
CA PRO A 107 6.76 -9.68 -10.30
C PRO A 107 6.11 -10.93 -10.92
N VAL A 108 6.64 -11.35 -12.07
CA VAL A 108 6.41 -12.67 -12.68
C VAL A 108 7.69 -13.51 -12.65
N GLY A 109 7.54 -14.84 -12.74
CA GLY A 109 8.65 -15.79 -12.64
C GLY A 109 8.88 -16.30 -11.22
N ASN A 110 10.15 -16.50 -10.84
CA ASN A 110 10.54 -17.13 -9.58
C ASN A 110 11.17 -16.13 -8.61
N TRP A 111 10.75 -16.13 -7.35
CA TRP A 111 11.38 -15.35 -6.27
C TRP A 111 11.08 -15.97 -4.90
N SER A 112 11.64 -15.41 -3.82
CA SER A 112 11.29 -15.80 -2.44
C SER A 112 10.63 -14.65 -1.69
N MET A 113 9.68 -14.96 -0.82
CA MET A 113 9.04 -13.96 0.05
C MET A 113 8.48 -14.57 1.33
N TRP A 114 8.26 -13.70 2.32
CA TRP A 114 7.29 -13.96 3.38
C TRP A 114 5.89 -13.57 2.89
N ILE A 115 4.90 -14.46 3.06
CA ILE A 115 3.52 -14.27 2.59
C ILE A 115 2.52 -14.68 3.67
N PHE A 116 1.38 -13.99 3.72
CA PHE A 116 0.26 -14.43 4.54
C PHE A 116 -0.46 -15.62 3.88
N SER A 117 -0.76 -16.65 4.66
CA SER A 117 -1.40 -17.90 4.21
C SER A 117 -2.59 -17.71 3.28
N GLU A 118 -3.53 -16.83 3.62
CA GLU A 118 -4.71 -16.57 2.79
C GLU A 118 -4.37 -15.92 1.44
N GLU A 119 -3.31 -15.11 1.37
CA GLU A 119 -2.84 -14.53 0.11
C GLU A 119 -2.20 -15.61 -0.77
N MET A 120 -1.48 -16.54 -0.16
CA MET A 120 -0.95 -17.73 -0.82
C MET A 120 -2.08 -18.61 -1.37
N TYR A 121 -3.09 -18.92 -0.55
CA TYR A 121 -4.26 -19.70 -0.96
C TYR A 121 -5.05 -19.04 -2.08
N ASN A 122 -5.17 -17.71 -2.05
CA ASN A 122 -5.77 -16.96 -3.14
C ASN A 122 -4.93 -17.07 -4.43
N ALA A 123 -3.61 -16.96 -4.33
CA ALA A 123 -2.71 -17.06 -5.47
C ALA A 123 -2.69 -18.43 -6.14
N LEU A 124 -2.88 -19.53 -5.39
CA LEU A 124 -3.03 -20.87 -5.96
C LEU A 124 -4.16 -20.94 -7.01
N LYS A 125 -5.26 -20.18 -6.82
CA LYS A 125 -6.39 -20.11 -7.77
C LYS A 125 -6.01 -19.53 -9.13
N TYR A 126 -4.91 -18.79 -9.19
CA TYR A 126 -4.39 -18.13 -10.39
C TYR A 126 -3.15 -18.84 -10.95
N GLY A 127 -2.89 -20.09 -10.55
CA GLY A 127 -1.82 -20.93 -11.09
C GLY A 127 -0.45 -20.72 -10.45
N TYR A 128 -0.34 -19.91 -9.39
CA TYR A 128 0.90 -19.82 -8.62
C TYR A 128 1.20 -21.17 -7.96
N THR A 129 2.49 -21.48 -7.82
CA THR A 129 2.97 -22.62 -7.04
C THR A 129 3.99 -22.17 -6.02
N PHE A 130 4.08 -22.90 -4.90
CA PHE A 130 4.89 -22.50 -3.75
C PHE A 130 5.69 -23.69 -3.20
N GLU A 131 6.95 -23.45 -2.87
CA GLU A 131 7.77 -24.31 -2.00
C GLU A 131 7.86 -23.63 -0.63
N ILE A 132 7.28 -24.24 0.40
CA ILE A 132 7.29 -23.68 1.76
C ILE A 132 8.64 -23.98 2.43
N LEU A 133 9.26 -22.97 3.04
CA LEU A 133 10.57 -23.08 3.69
C LEU A 133 10.48 -22.95 5.21
N GLU A 134 9.70 -21.98 5.70
CA GLU A 134 9.50 -21.71 7.13
C GLU A 134 8.06 -21.22 7.36
N ARG A 135 7.53 -21.42 8.57
CA ARG A 135 6.20 -20.89 8.93
C ARG A 135 6.06 -20.40 10.37
N TYR A 136 5.19 -19.42 10.54
CA TYR A 136 4.59 -19.01 11.80
C TYR A 136 3.09 -19.21 11.71
N THR A 137 2.50 -20.04 12.56
CA THR A 137 1.04 -20.23 12.62
C THR A 137 0.41 -19.53 13.81
N PHE A 138 -0.84 -19.13 13.63
CA PHE A 138 -1.64 -18.35 14.57
C PHE A 138 -3.02 -18.99 14.72
N GLU A 139 -3.69 -18.68 15.82
CA GLU A 139 -5.13 -18.93 15.96
C GLU A 139 -5.90 -17.93 15.09
N ARG A 140 -7.12 -18.32 14.70
CA ARG A 140 -8.05 -17.50 13.92
C ARG A 140 -9.03 -16.80 14.86
N GLY A 141 -9.33 -15.52 14.62
CA GLY A 141 -10.38 -14.81 15.36
C GLY A 141 -10.94 -13.59 14.64
N ILE A 142 -12.23 -13.31 14.85
CA ILE A 142 -12.90 -12.10 14.37
C ILE A 142 -12.76 -11.01 15.43
N THR A 143 -11.91 -10.01 15.16
CA THR A 143 -11.44 -9.04 16.17
C THR A 143 -12.09 -7.66 16.04
N PHE A 144 -12.42 -7.22 14.82
CA PHE A 144 -12.68 -5.79 14.58
C PHE A 144 -14.11 -5.48 14.12
N LYS A 145 -15.00 -6.47 14.11
CA LYS A 145 -16.39 -6.35 13.64
C LYS A 145 -17.12 -5.18 14.30
N ASN A 146 -17.24 -5.21 15.62
CA ASN A 146 -17.97 -4.20 16.38
C ASN A 146 -17.38 -2.80 16.19
N TYR A 147 -16.05 -2.69 16.13
CA TYR A 147 -15.35 -1.42 15.90
C TYR A 147 -15.70 -0.83 14.53
N VAL A 148 -15.63 -1.65 13.48
CA VAL A 148 -15.92 -1.20 12.11
C VAL A 148 -17.39 -0.87 11.94
N GLU A 149 -18.30 -1.73 12.39
CA GLU A 149 -19.75 -1.52 12.28
C GLU A 149 -20.16 -0.21 12.97
N PHE A 150 -19.68 0.03 14.20
CA PHE A 150 -19.97 1.26 14.93
C PHE A 150 -19.53 2.50 14.15
N LEU A 151 -18.27 2.58 13.74
CA LEU A 151 -17.75 3.78 13.06
C LEU A 151 -18.29 3.93 11.64
N TYR A 152 -18.58 2.84 10.93
CA TYR A 152 -19.14 2.91 9.59
C TYR A 152 -20.59 3.38 9.63
N ASN A 153 -21.40 2.88 10.55
CA ASN A 153 -22.76 3.35 10.76
C ASN A 153 -22.78 4.84 11.13
N LEU A 154 -21.87 5.28 12.01
CA LEU A 154 -21.70 6.70 12.34
C LEU A 154 -21.41 7.56 11.10
N ARG A 155 -20.61 7.05 10.13
CA ARG A 155 -20.38 7.75 8.85
C ARG A 155 -21.61 7.81 7.95
N LEU A 156 -22.51 6.83 8.03
CA LEU A 156 -23.73 6.82 7.23
C LEU A 156 -24.79 7.77 7.79
N GLU A 157 -24.77 7.99 9.10
CA GLU A 157 -25.71 8.85 9.82
C GLU A 157 -25.47 10.35 9.55
N TYR A 158 -24.21 10.75 9.37
CA TYR A 158 -23.83 12.16 9.14
C TYR A 158 -23.42 12.45 7.69
N SER A 159 -23.75 13.66 7.20
CA SER A 159 -23.30 14.15 5.89
C SER A 159 -21.77 14.28 5.81
N LYS A 160 -21.22 14.31 4.59
CA LYS A 160 -19.76 14.37 4.37
C LYS A 160 -19.09 15.64 4.90
N ASP A 161 -19.85 16.74 4.99
CA ASP A 161 -19.36 18.03 5.49
C ASP A 161 -19.41 18.10 7.03
N ASN A 162 -20.04 17.11 7.68
CA ASN A 162 -20.10 17.06 9.12
C ASN A 162 -18.76 16.56 9.72
N PRO A 163 -18.21 17.24 10.75
CA PRO A 163 -16.98 16.82 11.43
C PRO A 163 -17.00 15.37 11.94
N LEU A 164 -18.15 14.85 12.39
CA LEU A 164 -18.26 13.48 12.88
C LEU A 164 -18.06 12.45 11.77
N ASN A 165 -18.51 12.72 10.54
CA ASN A 165 -18.21 11.86 9.39
C ASN A 165 -16.70 11.80 9.13
N LEU A 166 -16.04 12.96 9.19
CA LEU A 166 -14.60 13.06 9.01
C LEU A 166 -13.82 12.32 10.11
N ILE A 167 -14.20 12.51 11.38
CA ILE A 167 -13.58 11.82 12.53
C ILE A 167 -13.73 10.31 12.37
N ALA A 168 -14.93 9.82 12.11
CA ALA A 168 -15.18 8.39 11.94
C ALA A 168 -14.40 7.81 10.74
N LYS A 169 -14.30 8.56 9.62
CA LYS A 169 -13.47 8.17 8.47
C LYS A 169 -11.99 8.08 8.83
N ILE A 170 -11.46 9.05 9.57
CA ILE A 170 -10.05 9.07 9.99
C ILE A 170 -9.76 7.89 10.91
N LEU A 171 -10.62 7.64 11.90
CA LEU A 171 -10.47 6.53 12.83
C LEU A 171 -10.44 5.19 12.09
N LEU A 172 -11.44 4.92 11.24
CA LEU A 172 -11.50 3.71 10.41
C LEU A 172 -10.25 3.49 9.55
N ASN A 173 -9.80 4.54 8.86
CA ASN A 173 -8.68 4.42 7.91
C ASN A 173 -7.31 4.37 8.60
N SER A 174 -7.18 4.98 9.78
CA SER A 174 -5.90 5.07 10.50
C SER A 174 -5.67 3.90 11.46
N PHE A 175 -6.74 3.18 11.82
CA PHE A 175 -6.71 2.13 12.82
C PHE A 175 -5.77 0.98 12.45
N TYR A 176 -5.89 0.39 11.25
CA TYR A 176 -4.95 -0.66 10.82
C TYR A 176 -3.49 -0.16 10.77
N GLY A 177 -3.31 1.12 10.43
CA GLY A 177 -1.99 1.75 10.34
C GLY A 177 -1.25 1.79 11.67
N ARG A 178 -1.96 1.80 12.80
CA ARG A 178 -1.37 1.69 14.14
C ARG A 178 -0.65 0.37 14.33
N PHE A 179 -1.25 -0.74 13.90
CA PHE A 179 -0.64 -2.08 14.01
C PHE A 179 0.63 -2.24 13.16
N GLY A 180 0.76 -1.46 12.08
CA GLY A 180 1.91 -1.51 11.16
C GLY A 180 3.03 -0.53 11.49
N MET A 181 2.93 0.23 12.59
CA MET A 181 3.96 1.18 13.01
C MET A 181 5.31 0.48 13.23
N ASN A 182 6.39 1.24 13.05
CA ASN A 182 7.72 0.75 13.37
C ASN A 182 7.95 0.94 14.87
N GLU A 183 8.43 -0.10 15.54
CA GLU A 183 8.63 -0.11 17.00
C GLU A 183 9.85 0.71 17.41
N ILE A 184 10.80 0.90 16.50
CA ILE A 184 11.95 1.77 16.72
C ILE A 184 11.47 3.23 16.64
N LEU A 185 11.12 3.77 17.80
CA LEU A 185 10.87 5.19 17.98
C LEU A 185 12.20 5.87 18.30
N LEU A 186 12.49 6.96 17.60
CA LEU A 186 13.60 7.83 17.98
C LEU A 186 13.12 8.76 19.09
N LYS A 187 13.89 8.85 20.16
CA LYS A 187 13.73 9.92 21.14
C LYS A 187 14.45 11.14 20.60
N TYR A 188 13.71 12.23 20.43
CA TYR A 188 14.28 13.49 20.00
C TYR A 188 14.53 14.37 21.21
N GLU A 189 15.78 14.81 21.37
CA GLU A 189 16.21 15.73 22.42
C GLU A 189 16.93 16.93 21.80
N ILE A 190 16.82 18.09 22.45
CA ILE A 190 17.63 19.26 22.12
C ILE A 190 18.71 19.32 23.18
N VAL A 191 19.96 19.17 22.76
CA VAL A 191 21.14 19.15 23.64
C VAL A 191 22.11 20.25 23.21
N SER A 192 22.97 20.73 24.10
CA SER A 192 24.06 21.63 23.72
C SER A 192 25.09 20.91 22.83
N LYS A 193 25.90 21.65 22.07
CA LYS A 193 26.99 21.07 21.28
C LYS A 193 27.98 20.26 22.13
N GLU A 194 28.30 20.76 23.32
CA GLU A 194 29.18 20.05 24.26
C GLU A 194 28.59 18.73 24.77
N GLU A 195 27.26 18.67 24.94
CA GLU A 195 26.57 17.44 25.30
C GLU A 195 26.48 16.48 24.12
N PHE A 196 26.25 16.99 22.91
CA PHE A 196 26.20 16.19 21.69
C PHE A 196 27.51 15.42 21.45
N GLU A 197 28.67 16.05 21.66
CA GLU A 197 29.98 15.39 21.54
C GLU A 197 30.20 14.25 22.55
N LYS A 198 29.41 14.22 23.64
CA LYS A 198 29.48 13.17 24.67
C LYS A 198 28.55 11.99 24.38
N ILE A 199 27.66 12.09 23.39
CA ILE A 199 26.73 11.02 23.00
C ILE A 199 27.48 10.00 22.14
N GLU A 200 27.31 8.71 22.45
CA GLU A 200 27.89 7.65 21.62
C GLU A 200 27.29 7.63 20.19
N GLU A 201 28.15 7.60 19.17
CA GLU A 201 27.76 7.69 17.75
C GLU A 201 26.79 6.59 17.30
N ASN A 202 26.91 5.39 17.86
CA ASN A 202 26.03 4.24 17.63
C ASN A 202 24.55 4.49 18.02
N LEU A 203 24.30 5.38 18.99
CA LEU A 203 22.97 5.77 19.47
C LEU A 203 22.32 6.82 18.58
N ILE A 204 23.10 7.63 17.89
CA ILE A 204 22.61 8.71 17.03
C ILE A 204 22.09 8.11 15.71
N LYS A 205 20.84 8.45 15.35
CA LYS A 205 20.22 8.04 14.08
C LYS A 205 20.00 9.17 13.12
N ASP A 206 19.83 10.38 13.65
CA ASP A 206 19.66 11.60 12.88
C ASP A 206 20.03 12.79 13.79
N PHE A 207 20.47 13.90 13.21
CA PHE A 207 20.67 15.14 13.97
C PHE A 207 20.52 16.37 13.08
N ILE A 208 20.14 17.49 13.70
CA ILE A 208 20.03 18.80 13.07
C ILE A 208 20.74 19.80 13.99
N GLU A 209 21.78 20.46 13.49
CA GLU A 209 22.44 21.56 14.21
C GLU A 209 21.49 22.75 14.37
N LEU A 210 21.45 23.33 15.56
CA LEU A 210 20.60 24.46 15.96
C LEU A 210 21.43 25.53 16.68
N GLU A 211 22.17 26.36 15.94
CA GLU A 211 23.05 27.41 16.52
C GLU A 211 23.96 26.86 17.65
N ASP A 212 23.61 27.07 18.92
CA ASP A 212 24.36 26.58 20.10
C ASP A 212 23.98 25.15 20.55
N ASN A 213 22.88 24.62 20.01
CA ASN A 213 22.31 23.32 20.33
C ASN A 213 22.31 22.38 19.13
N VAL A 214 21.88 21.13 19.36
CA VAL A 214 21.66 20.09 18.37
C VAL A 214 20.35 19.39 18.72
N LEU A 215 19.43 19.30 17.75
CA LEU A 215 18.31 18.36 17.84
C LEU A 215 18.81 16.99 17.42
N VAL A 216 18.92 16.07 18.36
CA VAL A 216 19.44 14.71 18.14
C VAL A 216 18.32 13.68 18.24
N GLY A 217 18.25 12.78 17.26
CA GLY A 217 17.36 11.62 17.27
C GLY A 217 18.14 10.39 17.76
N LEU A 218 17.88 9.99 19.00
CA LEU A 218 18.54 8.89 19.68
C LEU A 218 17.73 7.61 19.56
N LYS A 219 18.41 6.49 19.36
CA LYS A 219 17.83 5.16 19.51
C LYS A 219 17.58 4.92 21.00
N THR A 220 16.34 4.70 21.40
CA THR A 220 16.05 4.28 22.77
C THR A 220 16.55 2.86 23.00
N GLU A 221 17.32 2.64 24.08
CA GLU A 221 17.60 1.29 24.59
C GLU A 221 16.37 0.68 25.25
N GLU A 222 15.49 1.53 25.79
CA GLU A 222 14.12 1.20 26.20
C GLU A 222 13.24 0.96 24.96
N SER A 223 13.50 -0.13 24.25
CA SER A 223 12.40 -0.89 23.66
C SER A 223 11.94 -1.87 24.74
N GLU A 224 11.32 -1.36 25.81
CA GLU A 224 10.43 -2.24 26.56
C GLU A 224 9.46 -2.86 25.53
N ASP A 225 9.25 -4.17 25.62
CA ASP A 225 8.35 -4.99 24.78
C ASP A 225 6.88 -4.48 24.72
N ASN A 226 6.59 -3.27 25.20
CA ASN A 226 5.29 -2.61 25.27
C ASN A 226 4.92 -1.83 24.00
N SER A 227 5.41 -2.23 22.83
CA SER A 227 4.86 -1.66 21.60
C SER A 227 3.46 -2.24 21.40
N ASN A 228 2.43 -1.40 21.52
CA ASN A 228 1.03 -1.77 21.27
C ASN A 228 0.76 -1.91 19.76
N VAL A 229 1.61 -2.65 19.04
CA VAL A 229 1.53 -2.89 17.60
C VAL A 229 1.52 -4.40 17.33
N SER A 230 1.00 -4.77 16.16
CA SER A 230 0.98 -6.17 15.73
C SER A 230 1.15 -6.21 14.22
N ILE A 231 2.39 -6.44 13.79
CA ILE A 231 2.69 -6.51 12.37
C ILE A 231 1.92 -7.64 11.66
N ALA A 232 1.57 -8.71 12.39
CA ALA A 232 0.72 -9.78 11.91
C ALA A 232 -0.69 -9.29 11.53
N ILE A 233 -1.34 -8.49 12.38
CA ILE A 233 -2.64 -7.87 12.09
C ILE A 233 -2.53 -6.95 10.86
N ALA A 234 -1.55 -6.05 10.84
CA ALA A 234 -1.39 -5.10 9.74
C ALA A 234 -1.15 -5.80 8.40
N ALA A 235 -0.32 -6.85 8.39
CA ALA A 235 -0.03 -7.64 7.20
C ALA A 235 -1.23 -8.48 6.74
N ALA A 236 -2.01 -9.05 7.65
CA ALA A 236 -3.23 -9.78 7.32
C ALA A 236 -4.28 -8.83 6.70
N ILE A 237 -4.54 -7.67 7.30
CA ILE A 237 -5.51 -6.68 6.79
C ILE A 237 -5.14 -6.23 5.38
N THR A 238 -3.87 -5.87 5.12
CA THR A 238 -3.49 -5.45 3.77
C THR A 238 -3.48 -6.60 2.76
N ALA A 239 -3.17 -7.82 3.19
CA ALA A 239 -3.30 -9.02 2.36
C ALA A 239 -4.75 -9.28 1.97
N TYR A 240 -5.70 -9.27 2.91
CA TYR A 240 -7.12 -9.42 2.61
C TYR A 240 -7.65 -8.33 1.68
N ALA A 241 -7.20 -7.09 1.84
CA ALA A 241 -7.54 -6.00 0.92
C ALA A 241 -7.06 -6.31 -0.52
N ARG A 242 -5.85 -6.87 -0.68
CA ARG A 242 -5.36 -7.32 -2.00
C ARG A 242 -6.11 -8.52 -2.55
N ILE A 243 -6.46 -9.48 -1.69
CA ILE A 243 -7.31 -10.63 -2.05
C ILE A 243 -8.66 -10.13 -2.56
N HIS A 244 -9.28 -9.16 -1.89
CA HIS A 244 -10.51 -8.53 -2.36
C HIS A 244 -10.34 -7.95 -3.77
N MET A 245 -9.29 -7.16 -4.00
CA MET A 245 -9.03 -6.54 -5.30
C MET A 245 -8.65 -7.56 -6.39
N SER A 246 -8.10 -8.72 -6.03
CA SER A 246 -7.71 -9.77 -6.99
C SER A 246 -8.91 -10.32 -7.79
N LYS A 247 -10.11 -10.25 -7.21
CA LYS A 247 -11.39 -10.61 -7.85
C LYS A 247 -11.66 -9.80 -9.12
N PHE A 248 -11.15 -8.57 -9.19
CA PHE A 248 -11.32 -7.68 -10.35
C PHE A 248 -10.11 -7.71 -11.28
N LYS A 249 -8.90 -7.91 -10.73
CA LYS A 249 -7.67 -8.00 -11.52
C LYS A 249 -7.70 -9.19 -12.48
N ASN A 250 -7.94 -10.40 -12.02
CA ASN A 250 -7.86 -11.60 -12.87
C ASN A 250 -9.24 -12.11 -13.30
N ASN A 251 -10.17 -11.19 -13.57
CA ASN A 251 -11.47 -11.51 -14.14
C ASN A 251 -11.42 -11.32 -15.66
N SER A 252 -11.66 -12.40 -16.42
CA SER A 252 -11.62 -12.36 -17.89
C SER A 252 -12.68 -11.45 -18.52
N LYS A 253 -13.73 -11.08 -17.77
CA LYS A 253 -14.78 -10.15 -18.20
C LYS A 253 -14.41 -8.68 -17.94
N ILE A 254 -13.33 -8.42 -17.22
CA ILE A 254 -12.89 -7.06 -16.85
C ILE A 254 -11.58 -6.75 -17.55
N ARG A 255 -11.63 -5.79 -18.46
CA ARG A 255 -10.42 -5.21 -19.03
C ARG A 255 -9.96 -4.06 -18.14
N LEU A 256 -8.89 -4.31 -17.38
CA LEU A 256 -8.37 -3.37 -16.39
C LEU A 256 -7.29 -2.47 -16.99
N PHE A 257 -7.43 -1.15 -16.82
CA PHE A 257 -6.46 -0.17 -17.30
C PHE A 257 -5.52 0.26 -16.18
N TYR A 258 -6.07 0.50 -14.99
CA TYR A 258 -5.35 1.01 -13.84
C TYR A 258 -6.04 0.61 -12.54
N THR A 259 -5.26 0.53 -11.46
CA THR A 259 -5.75 0.33 -10.10
C THR A 259 -4.84 1.07 -9.10
N ASP A 260 -5.43 1.66 -8.07
CA ASP A 260 -4.70 2.24 -6.95
C ASP A 260 -5.40 1.89 -5.64
N THR A 261 -4.80 0.95 -4.91
CA THR A 261 -5.23 0.44 -3.61
C THR A 261 -6.62 -0.23 -3.63
N ASP A 262 -7.67 0.57 -3.74
CA ASP A 262 -9.09 0.25 -3.64
C ASP A 262 -9.91 0.64 -4.87
N SER A 263 -9.25 1.23 -5.87
CA SER A 263 -9.89 1.67 -7.11
C SER A 263 -9.60 0.76 -8.31
N ILE A 264 -10.57 0.65 -9.23
CA ILE A 264 -10.42 0.02 -10.54
C ILE A 264 -10.89 0.96 -11.65
N TYR A 265 -10.17 0.93 -12.77
CA TYR A 265 -10.44 1.71 -13.97
C TYR A 265 -10.63 0.76 -15.14
N THR A 266 -11.84 0.70 -15.68
CA THR A 266 -12.21 -0.28 -16.71
C THR A 266 -13.21 0.30 -17.71
N ASP A 267 -13.18 -0.20 -18.95
CA ASP A 267 -14.23 0.04 -19.95
C ASP A 267 -15.39 -0.98 -19.82
N SER A 268 -15.23 -1.99 -18.97
CA SER A 268 -16.15 -3.11 -18.82
C SER A 268 -17.28 -2.80 -17.83
N GLU A 269 -18.41 -3.50 -17.95
CA GLU A 269 -19.44 -3.50 -16.90
C GLU A 269 -19.02 -4.40 -15.73
N ILE A 270 -19.15 -3.89 -14.51
CA ILE A 270 -18.98 -4.69 -13.30
C ILE A 270 -20.31 -5.32 -12.94
N ASP A 271 -20.28 -6.60 -12.62
CA ASP A 271 -21.45 -7.34 -12.13
C ASP A 271 -22.09 -6.59 -10.94
N SER A 272 -23.39 -6.34 -11.02
CA SER A 272 -24.15 -5.53 -10.06
C SER A 272 -24.08 -6.08 -8.64
N SER A 273 -23.80 -7.37 -8.47
CA SER A 273 -23.58 -7.99 -7.16
C SER A 273 -22.36 -7.41 -6.43
N TYR A 274 -21.41 -6.79 -7.12
CA TYR A 274 -20.25 -6.10 -6.53
C TYR A 274 -20.43 -4.60 -6.39
N VAL A 275 -21.48 -4.00 -6.94
CA VAL A 275 -21.63 -2.54 -7.05
C VAL A 275 -22.73 -2.02 -6.12
N ASP A 276 -22.36 -1.14 -5.21
CA ASP A 276 -23.31 -0.42 -4.37
C ASP A 276 -22.67 0.90 -3.88
N PRO A 277 -23.38 2.05 -3.93
CA PRO A 277 -22.82 3.34 -3.57
C PRO A 277 -22.56 3.53 -2.07
N LYS A 278 -23.09 2.65 -1.21
CA LYS A 278 -23.07 2.80 0.26
C LYS A 278 -22.69 1.54 1.02
N LEU A 279 -22.87 0.34 0.47
CA LEU A 279 -22.54 -0.88 1.18
C LEU A 279 -21.02 -1.04 1.30
N LEU A 280 -20.58 -1.35 2.51
CA LEU A 280 -19.18 -1.55 2.83
C LEU A 280 -18.56 -2.67 2.00
N GLY A 281 -17.36 -2.45 1.47
CA GLY A 281 -16.66 -3.43 0.63
C GLY A 281 -17.25 -3.59 -0.79
N LYS A 282 -18.33 -2.89 -1.15
CA LYS A 282 -18.81 -2.83 -2.53
C LYS A 282 -18.15 -1.71 -3.31
N LEU A 283 -18.11 -1.85 -4.62
CA LEU A 283 -17.61 -0.85 -5.55
C LEU A 283 -18.66 0.25 -5.73
N LYS A 284 -18.22 1.48 -5.58
CA LYS A 284 -18.99 2.67 -5.91
C LYS A 284 -18.46 3.26 -7.21
N LEU A 285 -19.34 3.54 -8.16
CA LEU A 285 -18.99 4.31 -9.35
C LEU A 285 -18.73 5.77 -8.95
N GLU A 286 -17.49 6.23 -9.11
CA GLU A 286 -17.10 7.60 -8.81
C GLU A 286 -17.17 8.50 -10.03
N TYR A 287 -16.65 8.02 -11.17
CA TYR A 287 -16.53 8.82 -12.38
C TYR A 287 -16.81 7.99 -13.63
N PHE A 288 -17.42 8.65 -14.61
CA PHE A 288 -17.40 8.22 -16.00
C PHE A 288 -16.49 9.16 -16.80
N CYS A 289 -15.52 8.58 -17.50
CA CYS A 289 -14.49 9.29 -18.24
C CYS A 289 -14.64 9.00 -19.73
N GLU A 290 -14.78 10.04 -20.54
CA GLU A 290 -14.77 9.91 -22.01
C GLU A 290 -13.42 9.35 -22.48
N LYS A 291 -12.33 9.86 -21.90
CA LYS A 291 -10.95 9.43 -22.18
C LYS A 291 -10.12 9.43 -20.91
N ALA A 292 -9.18 8.51 -20.80
CA ALA A 292 -8.24 8.42 -19.69
C ALA A 292 -6.82 8.11 -20.20
N ILE A 293 -5.84 8.77 -19.61
CA ILE A 293 -4.41 8.56 -19.86
C ILE A 293 -3.74 8.18 -18.54
N PHE A 294 -3.07 7.04 -18.53
CA PHE A 294 -2.28 6.54 -17.40
C PHE A 294 -0.81 6.48 -17.83
N LEU A 295 0.06 7.17 -17.10
CA LEU A 295 1.51 7.23 -17.38
C LEU A 295 2.35 6.53 -16.32
N GLY A 296 1.75 6.25 -15.16
CA GLY A 296 2.39 5.55 -14.08
C GLY A 296 1.55 5.51 -12.81
N PRO A 297 2.07 4.86 -11.75
CA PRO A 297 1.44 4.87 -10.42
C PRO A 297 1.22 6.30 -9.93
N LYS A 298 -0.04 6.69 -9.74
CA LYS A 298 -0.48 8.04 -9.32
C LYS A 298 -0.08 9.14 -10.30
N ILE A 299 0.03 8.81 -11.58
CA ILE A 299 0.28 9.75 -12.69
C ILE A 299 -0.74 9.47 -13.80
N TYR A 300 -1.84 10.23 -13.84
CA TYR A 300 -2.91 10.06 -14.81
C TYR A 300 -3.71 11.35 -15.05
N CYS A 301 -4.42 11.39 -16.17
CA CYS A 301 -5.37 12.44 -16.55
C CYS A 301 -6.67 11.81 -17.05
N LEU A 302 -7.79 12.19 -16.45
CA LEU A 302 -9.12 11.71 -16.78
C LEU A 302 -9.94 12.87 -17.35
N LYS A 303 -10.51 12.67 -18.55
CA LYS A 303 -11.47 13.60 -19.14
C LYS A 303 -12.88 13.14 -18.80
N THR A 304 -13.56 13.90 -17.94
CA THR A 304 -14.95 13.65 -17.54
C THR A 304 -15.86 14.71 -18.15
N LYS A 305 -17.19 14.50 -18.08
CA LYS A 305 -18.18 15.52 -18.47
C LYS A 305 -18.07 16.82 -17.65
N ASN A 306 -17.55 16.73 -16.43
CA ASN A 306 -17.42 17.86 -15.50
C ASN A 306 -16.03 18.52 -15.56
N GLY A 307 -15.16 18.10 -16.49
CA GLY A 307 -13.80 18.63 -16.64
C GLY A 307 -12.70 17.58 -16.45
N LEU A 308 -11.48 18.06 -16.24
CA LEU A 308 -10.28 17.23 -16.12
C LEU A 308 -9.97 16.88 -14.66
N ILE A 309 -9.66 15.60 -14.42
CA ILE A 309 -9.10 15.13 -13.15
C ILE A 309 -7.66 14.72 -13.40
N ILE A 310 -6.71 15.48 -12.86
CA ILE A 310 -5.28 15.25 -13.04
C ILE A 310 -4.65 14.82 -11.71
N LYS A 311 -3.87 13.74 -11.75
CA LYS A 311 -3.09 13.26 -10.61
C LYS A 311 -1.64 13.13 -11.05
N VAL A 312 -0.72 13.78 -10.33
CA VAL A 312 0.73 13.63 -10.53
C VAL A 312 1.41 13.54 -9.17
N LYS A 313 1.95 12.37 -8.83
CA LYS A 313 2.62 12.14 -7.54
C LYS A 313 3.80 13.11 -7.34
N GLY A 314 3.72 13.94 -6.31
CA GLY A 314 4.79 14.89 -5.96
C GLY A 314 4.67 16.27 -6.63
N LEU A 315 3.62 16.51 -7.42
CA LEU A 315 3.29 17.80 -7.99
C LEU A 315 1.93 18.27 -7.44
N LYS A 316 1.90 19.43 -6.80
CA LYS A 316 0.67 20.01 -6.24
C LYS A 316 -0.02 20.97 -7.21
N ASP A 317 0.76 21.82 -7.87
CA ASP A 317 0.25 22.74 -8.88
C ASP A 317 0.20 22.03 -10.24
N ILE A 318 -1.01 21.78 -10.70
CA ILE A 318 -1.33 21.08 -11.94
C ILE A 318 -2.06 21.99 -12.93
N SER A 319 -2.16 23.29 -12.62
CA SER A 319 -2.96 24.26 -13.37
C SER A 319 -2.56 24.41 -14.85
N SER A 320 -1.27 24.20 -15.14
CA SER A 320 -0.70 24.28 -16.49
C SER A 320 -0.84 22.99 -17.30
N LEU A 321 -1.29 21.89 -16.70
CA LEU A 321 -1.39 20.61 -17.37
C LEU A 321 -2.75 20.45 -18.03
N THR A 322 -2.73 20.05 -19.31
CA THR A 322 -3.94 19.76 -20.09
C THR A 322 -4.00 18.30 -20.48
N PHE A 323 -5.14 17.86 -21.02
CA PHE A 323 -5.24 16.52 -21.62
C PHE A 323 -4.21 16.34 -22.75
N ASP A 324 -3.94 17.39 -23.54
CA ASP A 324 -2.93 17.36 -24.60
C ASP A 324 -1.51 17.25 -24.07
N SER A 325 -1.21 17.86 -22.91
CA SER A 325 0.05 17.63 -22.21
C SER A 325 0.26 16.13 -21.94
N PHE A 326 -0.78 15.42 -21.50
CA PHE A 326 -0.69 13.98 -21.25
C PHE A 326 -0.60 13.14 -22.53
N ASN A 327 -1.31 13.54 -23.61
CA ASN A 327 -1.14 12.92 -24.93
C ASN A 327 0.31 13.04 -25.42
N HIS A 328 0.93 14.20 -25.23
CA HIS A 328 2.33 14.40 -25.58
C HIS A 328 3.27 13.47 -24.79
N LEU A 329 3.00 13.26 -23.50
CA LEU A 329 3.77 12.35 -22.64
C LEU A 329 3.63 10.86 -23.02
N LEU A 330 2.48 10.44 -23.58
CA LEU A 330 2.29 9.07 -24.10
C LEU A 330 3.29 8.72 -25.21
N SER A 331 3.69 9.72 -26.00
CA SER A 331 4.73 9.56 -27.05
C SER A 331 6.17 9.51 -26.51
N LYS A 332 6.36 9.19 -25.22
CA LYS A 332 7.65 9.17 -24.49
C LYS A 332 8.41 10.50 -24.46
N LYS A 333 7.70 11.61 -24.65
CA LYS A 333 8.29 12.95 -24.49
C LYS A 333 8.28 13.35 -23.02
N THR A 334 8.95 14.46 -22.73
CA THR A 334 9.02 15.03 -21.37
C THR A 334 8.30 16.37 -21.32
N ILE A 335 7.72 16.69 -20.17
CA ILE A 335 7.15 18.01 -19.89
C ILE A 335 7.79 18.53 -18.62
N LYS A 336 8.27 19.78 -18.66
CA LYS A 336 8.81 20.48 -17.49
C LYS A 336 7.78 21.48 -17.00
N VAL A 337 7.37 21.35 -15.75
CA VAL A 337 6.43 22.26 -15.09
C VAL A 337 7.16 22.96 -13.96
N SER A 338 6.95 24.26 -13.79
CA SER A 338 7.46 24.98 -12.62
C SER A 338 6.68 24.57 -11.39
N HIS A 339 7.37 24.23 -10.29
CA HIS A 339 6.72 23.92 -9.03
C HIS A 339 7.36 24.66 -7.85
N LYS A 340 6.53 25.17 -6.96
CA LYS A 340 7.00 25.79 -5.71
C LYS A 340 7.33 24.70 -4.70
N LYS A 341 8.60 24.50 -4.41
CA LYS A 341 9.06 23.64 -3.32
C LYS A 341 9.40 24.46 -2.08
N TRP A 342 8.96 23.94 -0.95
CA TRP A 342 9.17 24.54 0.35
C TRP A 342 10.35 23.84 1.01
N PHE A 343 11.44 24.57 1.21
CA PHE A 343 12.61 24.11 1.93
C PHE A 343 12.55 24.69 3.33
N ARG A 344 12.53 23.81 4.34
CA ARG A 344 12.55 24.21 5.74
C ARG A 344 13.99 24.09 6.22
N LYS A 345 14.59 25.21 6.60
CA LYS A 345 15.84 25.24 7.36
C LYS A 345 15.48 25.51 8.80
N ILE A 346 15.30 24.43 9.55
CA ILE A 346 14.86 24.47 10.95
C ILE A 346 15.89 25.24 11.79
N SER A 347 17.18 25.02 11.53
CA SER A 347 18.31 25.69 12.20
C SER A 347 18.26 27.23 12.14
N GLU A 348 17.74 27.79 11.05
CA GLU A 348 17.65 29.24 10.86
C GLU A 348 16.23 29.78 11.11
N GLY A 349 15.28 28.92 11.50
CA GLY A 349 13.85 29.29 11.57
C GLY A 349 13.26 29.74 10.21
N LYS A 350 13.92 29.42 9.09
CA LYS A 350 13.56 29.95 7.76
C LYS A 350 12.86 28.92 6.89
N ILE A 351 11.83 29.39 6.20
CA ILE A 351 11.20 28.68 5.08
C ILE A 351 11.58 29.40 3.80
N THR A 352 12.26 28.70 2.89
CA THR A 352 12.54 29.21 1.55
C THR A 352 11.62 28.54 0.55
N ILE A 353 10.87 29.33 -0.21
CA ILE A 353 10.10 28.84 -1.34
C ILE A 353 10.94 29.07 -2.58
N LYS A 354 11.28 27.99 -3.30
CA LYS A 354 11.99 28.07 -4.57
C LYS A 354 11.14 27.48 -5.68
N ASP A 355 11.14 28.13 -6.82
CA ASP A 355 10.65 27.55 -8.06
C ASP A 355 11.70 26.54 -8.55
N GLN A 356 11.29 25.29 -8.70
CA GLN A 356 12.08 24.23 -9.31
C GLN A 356 11.35 23.68 -10.53
N LEU A 357 12.10 23.14 -11.49
CA LEU A 357 11.50 22.42 -12.60
C LEU A 357 11.19 21.00 -12.16
N TYR A 358 9.93 20.60 -12.31
CA TYR A 358 9.48 19.23 -12.18
C TYR A 358 9.35 18.61 -13.57
N THR A 359 10.14 17.57 -13.83
CA THR A 359 10.09 16.84 -15.11
C THR A 359 9.12 15.67 -14.98
N ILE A 360 8.03 15.73 -15.75
CA ILE A 360 7.09 14.62 -15.92
C ILE A 360 7.55 13.78 -17.09
N ILE A 361 7.69 12.47 -16.87
CA ILE A 361 8.04 11.47 -17.87
C ILE A 361 7.14 10.25 -17.63
N MET A 362 6.75 9.55 -18.69
CA MET A 362 6.12 8.24 -18.57
C MET A 362 7.06 7.31 -17.79
N THR A 363 6.58 6.76 -16.67
CA THR A 363 7.45 5.95 -15.80
C THR A 363 7.54 4.53 -16.36
N GLU A 364 8.64 4.20 -17.03
CA GLU A 364 9.05 2.80 -17.30
C GLU A 364 9.64 2.13 -16.04
N ASN A 365 9.84 2.91 -14.97
CA ASN A 365 10.57 2.58 -13.74
C ASN A 365 10.06 1.37 -12.92
N LYS A 366 8.86 0.83 -13.22
CA LYS A 366 8.35 -0.39 -12.60
C LYS A 366 8.19 -1.56 -13.57
N ARG A 367 8.37 -1.39 -14.88
CA ARG A 367 7.92 -2.36 -15.89
C ARG A 367 8.83 -2.31 -17.12
N LYS A 368 9.27 -3.48 -17.57
CA LYS A 368 9.85 -3.58 -18.91
C LYS A 368 8.68 -3.49 -19.88
N LEU A 369 8.72 -2.55 -20.82
CA LEU A 369 7.68 -2.34 -21.82
C LEU A 369 7.75 -3.47 -22.87
N LEU A 370 7.44 -4.69 -22.44
CA LEU A 370 7.32 -5.86 -23.29
C LEU A 370 5.85 -5.94 -23.68
N SER A 371 5.55 -5.71 -24.95
CA SER A 371 4.18 -5.85 -25.46
C SER A 371 3.82 -7.33 -25.50
N TYR A 372 3.17 -7.83 -24.45
CA TYR A 372 2.41 -9.08 -24.55
C TYR A 372 0.93 -8.70 -24.60
N ASN A 373 0.30 -8.83 -25.78
CA ASN A 373 -1.12 -8.54 -25.98
C ASN A 373 -1.60 -7.17 -25.44
N ASN A 374 -0.77 -6.12 -25.56
CA ASN A 374 -1.02 -4.75 -25.06
C ASN A 374 -0.95 -4.55 -23.52
N PHE A 375 -0.42 -5.51 -22.75
CA PHE A 375 -0.24 -5.39 -21.29
C PHE A 375 1.21 -5.11 -20.88
N LEU A 376 1.39 -4.45 -19.73
CA LEU A 376 2.69 -4.13 -19.15
C LEU A 376 3.01 -5.05 -17.94
N LEU A 377 4.12 -5.79 -18.00
CA LEU A 377 4.55 -6.73 -16.95
C LEU A 377 5.96 -6.40 -16.41
N PHE A 378 6.29 -6.94 -15.23
CA PHE A 378 7.60 -6.80 -14.59
C PHE A 378 8.19 -8.15 -14.21
N ARG A 379 9.44 -8.42 -14.62
CA ARG A 379 10.19 -9.63 -14.29
C ARG A 379 11.39 -9.25 -13.42
N ILE A 380 11.63 -9.99 -12.35
CA ILE A 380 12.87 -9.89 -11.56
C ILE A 380 13.88 -10.82 -12.24
N ASN A 381 15.08 -10.31 -12.53
CA ASN A 381 16.18 -11.11 -13.06
C ASN A 381 16.96 -11.78 -11.93
#